data_AF-A0A178Z4Q2-F1
#
_entry.id   AF-A0A178Z4Q2-F1
#
_cell.length_a   1.000
_cell.length_b   1.000
_cell.length_c   1.000
_cell.angle_alpha   90.00
_cell.angle_beta   90.00
_cell.angle_gamma   90.00
#
_symmetry.space_group_name_H-M   'P 1'
#
loop_
_entity.id
_entity.type
_entity.pdbx_description
1 polymer ?
#
loop_
_entity_poly.entity_id
_entity_poly.type
_entity_poly.pdbx_seq_one_letter_code
_entity_poly.pdbx_strand_id
1 'polypeptide(L)'
;MSSISFNFTDLEDIPPALWSLRCGIGKRDCTITEKHLAPLDDLAVRLGVTQHARQNAKRLATGYRDLVVLLLEPSDKAEEVSYHEMLECSTALKYVNDSLRLAFDGRRDLDNTVVLDIRPYRSDRIRMQQKEEDRIADDEPAYEATEEILTLLRPDLVLICQCQTSDVGNRFAADYCSSVESSGDLSLSGLRNGHKIVKINSFHPMYFARTDKDKEPLKRMIRKYLFDTTFLVAANFLAGRRLSGFGMDNLRQCAEHGPVTKFTSEGVRITCQWTDEDDVASPSLIQRLEELGLGAKHHRSTELDQLLSRNLQKHKKYDDFVS
;
A
#
# COMPACT_ATOMS: atom_id res chain seq x y z
N MET A 1 -4.02 -8.10 -21.91
CA MET A 1 -3.39 -7.95 -20.57
C MET A 1 -3.55 -9.27 -19.84
N SER A 2 -2.56 -9.73 -19.09
CA SER A 2 -2.68 -10.97 -18.31
C SER A 2 -3.38 -10.69 -16.99
N SER A 3 -4.54 -11.31 -16.76
CA SER A 3 -5.17 -11.35 -15.44
C SER A 3 -4.63 -12.53 -14.65
N ILE A 4 -4.45 -12.37 -13.34
CA ILE A 4 -4.16 -13.46 -12.42
C ILE A 4 -5.33 -13.60 -11.45
N SER A 5 -5.88 -14.81 -11.37
CA SER A 5 -6.99 -15.10 -10.46
C SER A 5 -6.46 -15.22 -9.04
N PHE A 6 -7.13 -14.55 -8.10
CA PHE A 6 -6.91 -14.68 -6.67
C PHE A 6 -8.23 -15.09 -6.02
N ASN A 7 -8.36 -16.38 -5.77
CA ASN A 7 -9.51 -17.01 -5.15
C ASN A 7 -9.01 -18.04 -4.13
N PHE A 8 -9.79 -18.23 -3.08
CA PHE A 8 -9.61 -19.28 -2.07
C PHE A 8 -10.97 -19.55 -1.44
N THR A 9 -11.14 -20.76 -0.89
CA THR A 9 -12.35 -21.13 -0.16
C THR A 9 -12.04 -21.19 1.33
N ASP A 10 -10.94 -21.84 1.67
CA ASP A 10 -10.61 -22.14 3.05
C ASP A 10 -9.39 -21.40 3.56
N LEU A 11 -9.24 -21.42 4.89
CA LEU A 11 -8.17 -20.70 5.57
C LEU A 11 -6.78 -21.23 5.15
N GLU A 12 -6.68 -22.54 4.97
CA GLU A 12 -5.49 -23.26 4.52
C GLU A 12 -5.11 -22.96 3.05
N ASP A 13 -6.07 -22.48 2.25
CA ASP A 13 -5.84 -22.15 0.83
C ASP A 13 -5.28 -20.74 0.66
N ILE A 14 -5.47 -19.85 1.64
CA ILE A 14 -5.00 -18.46 1.57
C ILE A 14 -3.50 -18.41 1.31
N PRO A 15 -2.63 -19.10 2.08
CA PRO A 15 -1.20 -18.97 1.88
C PRO A 15 -0.76 -19.45 0.48
N PRO A 16 -1.12 -20.66 -0.01
CA PRO A 16 -0.82 -21.06 -1.40
C PRO A 16 -1.33 -20.07 -2.44
N ALA A 17 -2.55 -19.54 -2.27
CA ALA A 17 -3.11 -18.54 -3.17
C ALA A 17 -2.25 -17.27 -3.20
N LEU A 18 -1.82 -16.74 -2.05
CA LEU A 18 -0.91 -15.59 -1.97
C LEU A 18 0.46 -15.89 -2.61
N TRP A 19 1.02 -17.08 -2.37
CA TRP A 19 2.30 -17.48 -2.94
C TRP A 19 2.30 -17.50 -4.47
N SER A 20 1.14 -17.81 -5.08
CA SER A 20 0.95 -17.80 -6.53
C SER A 20 0.98 -16.39 -7.14
N LEU A 21 0.72 -15.35 -6.35
CA LEU A 21 0.68 -13.95 -6.79
C LEU A 21 2.05 -13.28 -6.82
N ARG A 22 3.11 -13.91 -6.29
CA ARG A 22 4.43 -13.29 -6.22
C ARG A 22 4.96 -12.90 -7.60
N CYS A 23 5.74 -11.82 -7.64
CA CYS A 23 6.31 -11.29 -8.87
C CYS A 23 7.82 -11.10 -8.70
N GLY A 24 8.65 -11.84 -9.43
CA GLY A 24 10.10 -11.62 -9.43
C GLY A 24 10.56 -10.34 -10.15
N ILE A 25 9.89 -9.20 -9.95
CA ILE A 25 10.26 -7.93 -10.58
C ILE A 25 11.20 -7.17 -9.65
N GLY A 26 12.50 -7.33 -9.89
CA GLY A 26 13.54 -6.66 -9.12
C GLY A 26 13.82 -5.26 -9.64
N LYS A 27 14.34 -5.18 -10.87
CA LYS A 27 14.96 -3.98 -11.42
C LYS A 27 14.35 -3.65 -12.77
N ARG A 28 13.43 -2.70 -12.81
CA ARG A 28 12.93 -2.11 -14.07
C ARG A 28 13.57 -0.75 -14.23
N ASP A 29 14.55 -0.59 -15.11
CA ASP A 29 15.09 0.71 -15.57
C ASP A 29 15.33 1.79 -14.49
N CYS A 30 15.66 1.42 -13.25
CA CYS A 30 15.79 2.37 -12.17
C CYS A 30 17.22 2.38 -11.65
N THR A 31 17.95 3.43 -12.02
CA THR A 31 18.97 4.00 -11.15
C THR A 31 18.28 4.45 -9.87
N ILE A 32 18.83 4.07 -8.71
CA ILE A 32 18.45 4.67 -7.43
C ILE A 32 18.55 6.19 -7.59
N THR A 33 17.49 6.89 -7.19
CA THR A 33 17.39 8.34 -7.33
C THR A 33 17.38 9.01 -5.96
N GLU A 34 17.99 10.17 -5.89
CA GLU A 34 18.05 11.02 -4.69
C GLU A 34 17.57 12.45 -4.98
N LYS A 35 17.19 12.76 -6.23
CA LYS A 35 16.82 14.12 -6.67
C LYS A 35 15.59 14.67 -5.96
N HIS A 36 14.73 13.79 -5.46
CA HIS A 36 13.52 14.13 -4.73
C HIS A 36 13.76 14.32 -3.22
N LEU A 37 15.00 14.21 -2.72
CA LEU A 37 15.28 14.32 -1.29
C LEU A 37 15.41 15.76 -0.77
N ALA A 38 15.53 16.76 -1.65
CA ALA A 38 15.70 18.15 -1.24
C ALA A 38 14.59 18.66 -0.29
N PRO A 39 13.29 18.38 -0.52
CA PRO A 39 12.23 18.79 0.41
C PRO A 39 12.39 18.20 1.82
N LEU A 40 12.97 16.99 1.96
CA LEU A 40 13.28 16.41 3.29
C LEU A 40 14.42 17.16 3.98
N ASP A 41 15.40 17.66 3.22
CA ASP A 41 16.50 18.44 3.79
C ASP A 41 16.01 19.81 4.25
N ASP A 42 15.15 20.47 3.46
CA ASP A 42 14.57 21.77 3.81
C ASP A 42 13.65 21.67 5.03
N LEU A 43 12.80 20.64 5.08
CA LEU A 43 11.95 20.37 6.24
C LEU A 43 12.77 20.04 7.49
N ALA A 44 13.86 19.27 7.35
CA ALA A 44 14.75 18.95 8.45
C ALA A 44 15.35 20.22 9.10
N VAL A 45 15.77 21.18 8.28
CA VAL A 45 16.27 22.48 8.78
C VAL A 45 15.16 23.26 9.47
N ARG A 46 13.97 23.32 8.87
CA ARG A 46 12.82 24.04 9.42
C ARG A 46 12.40 23.52 10.80
N LEU A 47 12.34 22.20 10.96
CA LEU A 47 11.87 21.55 12.19
C LEU A 47 13.00 21.32 13.22
N GLY A 48 14.25 21.67 12.90
CA GLY A 48 15.38 21.49 13.81
C GLY A 48 15.66 20.01 14.14
N VAL A 49 15.48 19.11 13.17
CA VAL A 49 15.52 17.66 13.40
C VAL A 49 16.94 17.15 13.68
N THR A 50 17.04 16.04 14.40
CA THR A 50 18.34 15.42 14.69
C THR A 50 19.00 14.87 13.42
N GLN A 51 20.33 14.75 13.45
CA GLN A 51 21.09 14.15 12.35
C GLN A 51 20.65 12.70 12.08
N HIS A 52 20.33 11.93 13.12
CA HIS A 52 19.80 10.57 13.00
C HIS A 52 18.47 10.54 12.26
N ALA A 53 17.50 11.36 12.68
CA ALA A 53 16.19 11.45 12.01
C ALA A 53 16.34 11.76 10.52
N ARG A 54 17.17 12.75 10.19
CA ARG A 54 17.48 13.16 8.81
C ARG A 54 18.09 12.01 8.00
N GLN A 55 19.12 11.34 8.52
CA GLN A 55 19.77 10.24 7.82
C GLN A 55 18.83 9.04 7.61
N ASN A 56 18.04 8.71 8.63
CA ASN A 56 17.09 7.61 8.60
C ASN A 56 15.99 7.85 7.55
N ALA A 57 15.38 9.05 7.55
CA ALA A 57 14.36 9.42 6.58
C ALA A 57 14.91 9.44 5.16
N LYS A 58 16.09 10.03 4.93
CA LYS A 58 16.71 10.05 3.59
C LYS A 58 17.02 8.66 3.06
N ARG A 59 17.50 7.76 3.93
CA ARG A 59 17.82 6.39 3.53
C ARG A 59 16.55 5.61 3.17
N LEU A 60 15.47 5.72 3.96
CA LEU A 60 14.17 5.15 3.61
C LEU A 60 13.60 5.75 2.31
N ALA A 61 13.77 7.06 2.11
CA ALA A 61 13.29 7.74 0.92
C ALA A 61 14.12 7.45 -0.35
N THR A 62 15.20 6.68 -0.25
CA THR A 62 16.08 6.35 -1.38
C THR A 62 15.74 4.96 -1.92
N GLY A 63 15.51 4.85 -3.23
CA GLY A 63 15.16 3.57 -3.85
C GLY A 63 14.77 3.68 -5.32
N TYR A 64 14.14 2.63 -5.84
CA TYR A 64 13.53 2.65 -7.17
C TYR A 64 12.32 3.57 -7.19
N ARG A 65 12.22 4.39 -8.23
CA ARG A 65 11.18 5.44 -8.33
C ARG A 65 9.77 4.93 -8.59
N ASP A 66 9.60 3.67 -8.98
CA ASP A 66 8.32 3.17 -9.51
C ASP A 66 7.28 2.88 -8.41
N LEU A 67 7.73 2.50 -7.22
CA LEU A 67 6.92 2.23 -6.04
C LEU A 67 7.32 3.13 -4.88
N VAL A 68 6.34 3.80 -4.29
CA VAL A 68 6.47 4.40 -2.96
C VAL A 68 5.56 3.68 -1.98
N VAL A 69 6.09 3.31 -0.81
CA VAL A 69 5.28 2.90 0.34
C VAL A 69 5.12 4.11 1.26
N LEU A 70 3.88 4.52 1.52
CA LEU A 70 3.57 5.69 2.34
C LEU A 70 3.02 5.26 3.69
N LEU A 71 3.79 5.47 4.75
CA LEU A 71 3.45 5.23 6.14
C LEU A 71 2.91 6.51 6.79
N LEU A 72 2.53 6.43 8.07
CA LEU A 72 1.96 7.55 8.80
C LEU A 72 3.04 8.53 9.27
N GLU A 73 3.99 8.03 10.04
CA GLU A 73 4.98 8.82 10.75
C GLU A 73 6.15 7.94 11.19
N PRO A 74 7.34 8.51 11.39
CA PRO A 74 8.50 7.76 11.83
C PRO A 74 8.31 7.22 13.26
N SER A 75 8.94 6.08 13.56
CA SER A 75 9.02 5.59 14.94
C SER A 75 9.78 6.58 15.83
N ASP A 76 9.46 6.64 17.12
CA ASP A 76 10.17 7.49 18.10
C ASP A 76 11.69 7.24 18.11
N LYS A 77 12.12 6.02 17.78
CA LYS A 77 13.54 5.64 17.71
C LYS A 77 14.27 6.27 16.54
N ALA A 78 13.57 6.72 15.50
CA ALA A 78 14.20 7.33 14.34
C ALA A 78 15.02 8.59 14.70
N GLU A 79 14.70 9.26 15.80
CA GLU A 79 15.44 10.44 16.29
C GLU A 79 16.70 10.10 17.09
N GLU A 80 16.78 8.88 17.62
CA GLU A 80 17.72 8.50 18.68
C GLU A 80 18.83 7.58 18.18
N VAL A 81 18.55 6.74 17.19
CA VAL A 81 19.43 5.63 16.80
C VAL A 81 19.75 5.65 15.31
N SER A 82 20.78 4.90 14.93
CA SER A 82 21.17 4.73 13.53
C SER A 82 20.11 3.97 12.73
N TYR A 83 20.23 4.00 11.40
CA TYR A 83 19.29 3.33 10.50
C TYR A 83 19.16 1.83 10.80
N HIS A 84 20.27 1.14 11.02
CA HIS A 84 20.25 -0.30 11.26
C HIS A 84 19.56 -0.63 12.60
N GLU A 85 19.88 0.11 13.67
CA GLU A 85 19.23 -0.05 14.96
C GLU A 85 17.73 0.30 14.89
N MET A 86 17.36 1.32 14.10
CA MET A 86 15.95 1.68 13.86
C MET A 86 15.19 0.53 13.19
N LEU A 87 15.78 -0.13 12.18
CA LEU A 87 15.18 -1.29 11.52
C LEU A 87 15.02 -2.48 12.48
N GLU A 88 16.00 -2.68 13.38
CA GLU A 88 15.95 -3.75 14.37
C GLU A 88 14.86 -3.55 15.44
N CYS A 89 14.50 -2.30 15.75
CA CYS A 89 13.47 -2.01 16.75
C CYS A 89 12.09 -1.67 16.17
N SER A 90 12.00 -1.28 14.89
CA SER A 90 10.73 -0.90 14.25
C SER A 90 9.97 -2.11 13.71
N THR A 91 9.01 -2.60 14.49
CA THR A 91 8.08 -3.66 14.09
C THR A 91 7.33 -3.32 12.79
N ALA A 92 6.95 -2.05 12.60
CA ALA A 92 6.26 -1.62 11.38
C ALA A 92 7.15 -1.79 10.13
N LEU A 93 8.40 -1.31 10.19
CA LEU A 93 9.34 -1.44 9.07
C LEU A 93 9.70 -2.89 8.79
N LYS A 94 9.81 -3.75 9.82
CA LYS A 94 10.00 -5.20 9.62
C LYS A 94 8.87 -5.82 8.81
N TYR A 95 7.61 -5.52 9.15
CA TYR A 95 6.48 -6.03 8.38
C TYR A 95 6.45 -5.50 6.94
N VAL A 96 6.74 -4.22 6.73
CA VAL A 96 6.87 -3.65 5.37
C VAL A 96 7.95 -4.38 4.58
N ASN A 97 9.12 -4.62 5.19
CA ASN A 97 10.21 -5.34 4.57
C ASN A 97 9.83 -6.78 4.19
N ASP A 98 9.18 -7.50 5.10
CA ASP A 98 8.74 -8.87 4.87
C ASP A 98 7.70 -8.94 3.75
N SER A 99 6.74 -8.01 3.70
CA SER A 99 5.72 -7.94 2.64
C SER A 99 6.33 -7.54 1.28
N LEU A 100 7.31 -6.64 1.25
CA LEU A 100 8.09 -6.33 0.05
C LEU A 100 8.82 -7.57 -0.48
N ARG A 101 9.57 -8.26 0.40
CA ARG A 101 10.30 -9.47 0.02
C ARG A 101 9.37 -10.58 -0.41
N LEU A 102 8.22 -10.74 0.23
CA LEU A 102 7.20 -11.68 -0.20
C LEU A 102 6.69 -11.34 -1.61
N ALA A 103 6.20 -10.12 -1.80
CA ALA A 103 5.51 -9.73 -3.03
C ALA A 103 6.43 -9.70 -4.24
N PHE A 104 7.68 -9.28 -4.05
CA PHE A 104 8.68 -9.15 -5.10
C PHE A 104 9.65 -10.34 -5.21
N ASP A 105 9.29 -11.48 -4.61
CA ASP A 105 10.08 -12.72 -4.61
C ASP A 105 11.54 -12.51 -4.20
N GLY A 106 11.73 -11.75 -3.13
CA GLY A 106 13.02 -11.41 -2.53
C GLY A 106 13.82 -10.34 -3.30
N ARG A 107 13.34 -9.85 -4.44
CA ARG A 107 14.07 -8.88 -5.27
C ARG A 107 13.87 -7.41 -4.87
N ARG A 108 12.97 -7.14 -3.92
CA ARG A 108 12.81 -5.84 -3.27
C ARG A 108 12.77 -5.96 -1.76
N ASP A 109 13.23 -4.91 -1.12
CA ASP A 109 13.30 -4.72 0.33
C ASP A 109 13.29 -3.21 0.64
N LEU A 110 13.53 -2.84 1.90
CA LEU A 110 13.59 -1.44 2.32
C LEU A 110 14.77 -0.65 1.74
N ASP A 111 15.89 -1.29 1.39
CA ASP A 111 17.09 -0.58 0.90
C ASP A 111 16.96 -0.17 -0.59
N ASN A 112 15.99 -0.75 -1.32
CA ASN A 112 15.75 -0.42 -2.72
C ASN A 112 14.32 0.04 -3.03
N THR A 113 13.48 0.21 -2.01
CA THR A 113 12.11 0.74 -2.15
C THR A 113 12.01 2.09 -1.46
N VAL A 114 11.43 3.08 -2.13
CA VAL A 114 11.16 4.38 -1.50
C VAL A 114 10.05 4.19 -0.45
N VAL A 115 10.39 4.38 0.82
CA VAL A 115 9.46 4.42 1.94
C VAL A 115 9.43 5.83 2.50
N LEU A 116 8.24 6.42 2.53
CA LEU A 116 8.00 7.76 3.06
C LEU A 116 7.02 7.67 4.21
N ASP A 117 7.13 8.58 5.16
CA ASP A 117 6.05 8.89 6.09
C ASP A 117 5.26 10.07 5.53
N ILE A 118 3.94 10.11 5.72
CA ILE A 118 3.13 11.27 5.32
C ILE A 118 3.41 12.48 6.23
N ARG A 119 3.87 12.23 7.46
CA ARG A 119 4.43 13.23 8.37
C ARG A 119 5.92 12.97 8.64
N PRO A 120 6.83 13.25 7.69
CA PRO A 120 8.26 13.04 7.89
C PRO A 120 8.76 13.84 9.10
N TYR A 121 9.59 13.19 9.94
CA TYR A 121 10.16 13.73 11.20
C TYR A 121 9.18 14.00 12.34
N ARG A 122 7.89 13.66 12.20
CA ARG A 122 6.86 13.98 13.19
C ARG A 122 6.38 12.72 13.91
N SER A 123 7.24 12.10 14.72
CA SER A 123 6.88 10.89 15.48
C SER A 123 5.72 11.14 16.46
N ASP A 124 5.04 10.07 16.87
CA ASP A 124 3.94 10.15 17.84
C ASP A 124 4.40 10.85 19.12
N ARG A 125 5.61 10.52 19.63
CA ARG A 125 6.15 11.17 20.82
C ARG A 125 6.33 12.68 20.67
N ILE A 126 6.87 13.16 19.55
CA ILE A 126 6.99 14.61 19.30
C ILE A 126 5.60 15.25 19.33
N ARG A 127 4.65 14.65 18.60
CA ARG A 127 3.29 15.19 18.46
C ARG A 127 2.53 15.20 19.78
N MET A 128 2.75 14.22 20.65
CA MET A 128 2.12 14.13 21.99
C MET A 128 2.71 15.13 23.00
N GLN A 129 3.91 15.65 22.77
CA GLN A 129 4.55 16.64 23.63
C GLN A 129 4.19 18.09 23.27
N GLN A 130 3.56 18.29 22.11
CA GLN A 130 3.19 19.61 21.60
C GLN A 130 1.72 19.95 21.89
N LYS A 131 1.42 21.25 21.90
CA LYS A 131 0.03 21.72 21.89
C LYS A 131 -0.58 21.46 20.51
N GLU A 132 -1.90 21.38 20.46
CA GLU A 132 -2.62 21.10 19.23
C GLU A 132 -2.32 22.11 18.11
N GLU A 133 -2.25 23.40 18.44
CA GLU A 133 -1.92 24.47 17.48
C GLU A 133 -0.53 24.27 16.85
N ASP A 134 0.48 23.99 17.67
CA ASP A 134 1.86 23.74 17.23
C ASP A 134 1.93 22.46 16.39
N ARG A 135 1.20 21.42 16.80
CA ARG A 135 1.12 20.15 16.07
C ARG A 135 0.55 20.36 14.67
N ILE A 136 -0.52 21.13 14.52
CA ILE A 136 -1.11 21.45 13.22
C ILE A 136 -0.13 22.29 12.38
N ALA A 137 0.48 23.31 12.98
CA ALA A 137 1.41 24.22 12.29
C ALA A 137 2.66 23.51 11.76
N ASP A 138 3.14 22.47 12.45
CA ASP A 138 4.29 21.67 12.06
C ASP A 138 3.94 20.44 11.19
N ASP A 139 2.74 19.88 11.32
CA ASP A 139 2.30 18.76 10.48
C ASP A 139 2.00 19.24 9.04
N GLU A 140 1.50 20.47 8.86
CA GLU A 140 1.24 21.07 7.54
C GLU A 140 2.46 21.06 6.59
N PRO A 141 3.63 21.62 6.96
CA PRO A 141 4.81 21.57 6.10
C PRO A 141 5.35 20.15 5.90
N ALA A 142 5.06 19.21 6.80
CA ALA A 142 5.42 17.81 6.62
C ALA A 142 4.58 17.16 5.50
N TYR A 143 3.29 17.48 5.42
CA TYR A 143 2.43 17.08 4.30
C TYR A 143 2.89 17.69 2.98
N GLU A 144 3.21 19.00 2.98
CA GLU A 144 3.69 19.71 1.79
C GLU A 144 5.00 19.10 1.26
N ALA A 145 5.96 18.82 2.14
CA ALA A 145 7.23 18.19 1.76
C ALA A 145 7.00 16.80 1.13
N THR A 146 6.07 16.00 1.69
CA THR A 146 5.72 14.69 1.15
C THR A 146 5.11 14.80 -0.25
N GLU A 147 4.19 15.74 -0.46
CA GLU A 147 3.59 15.97 -1.77
C GLU A 147 4.62 16.45 -2.81
N GLU A 148 5.55 17.31 -2.39
CA GLU A 148 6.64 17.79 -3.24
C GLU A 148 7.60 16.66 -3.62
N ILE A 149 7.96 15.79 -2.67
CA ILE A 149 8.76 14.58 -2.93
C ILE A 149 8.10 13.72 -4.00
N LEU A 150 6.80 13.41 -3.85
CA LEU A 150 6.07 12.61 -4.85
C LEU A 150 6.04 13.31 -6.21
N THR A 151 5.86 14.62 -6.23
CA THR A 151 5.85 15.45 -7.44
C THR A 151 7.20 15.39 -8.17
N LEU A 152 8.32 15.43 -7.45
CA LEU A 152 9.66 15.32 -8.01
C LEU A 152 10.00 13.89 -8.45
N LEU A 153 9.65 12.90 -7.63
CA LEU A 153 9.94 11.49 -7.86
C LEU A 153 9.15 10.93 -9.05
N ARG A 154 7.89 11.38 -9.22
CA ARG A 154 6.93 10.92 -10.22
C ARG A 154 6.75 9.40 -10.25
N PRO A 155 6.36 8.77 -9.12
CA PRO A 155 6.22 7.32 -9.08
C PRO A 155 5.09 6.81 -9.96
N ASP A 156 5.21 5.55 -10.40
CA ASP A 156 4.14 4.89 -11.16
C ASP A 156 2.97 4.55 -10.19
N LEU A 157 3.28 4.20 -8.94
CA LEU A 157 2.28 3.95 -7.90
C LEU A 157 2.74 4.32 -6.47
N VAL A 158 1.77 4.64 -5.60
CA VAL A 158 1.93 4.76 -4.15
C VAL A 158 1.04 3.73 -3.46
N LEU A 159 1.65 2.92 -2.58
CA LEU A 159 0.96 2.04 -1.65
C LEU A 159 0.76 2.76 -0.31
N ILE A 160 -0.49 3.00 0.07
CA ILE A 160 -0.86 3.83 1.23
C ILE A 160 -1.10 2.94 2.45
N CYS A 161 -0.18 2.95 3.40
CA CYS A 161 -0.19 2.14 4.61
C CYS A 161 -0.47 2.99 5.86
N GLN A 162 -1.46 3.88 5.79
CA GLN A 162 -1.86 4.74 6.91
C GLN A 162 -3.35 5.11 6.83
N CYS A 163 -3.98 5.32 7.99
CA CYS A 163 -5.44 5.53 8.11
C CYS A 163 -5.83 6.70 9.04
N GLN A 164 -4.94 7.67 9.27
CA GLN A 164 -5.13 8.65 10.36
C GLN A 164 -5.11 10.12 9.90
N THR A 165 -5.25 10.37 8.60
CA THR A 165 -5.21 11.75 8.05
C THR A 165 -6.50 12.14 7.32
N SER A 166 -7.60 11.40 7.44
CA SER A 166 -8.85 11.70 6.71
C SER A 166 -9.45 13.07 7.06
N ASP A 167 -9.29 13.50 8.32
CA ASP A 167 -9.99 14.66 8.88
C ASP A 167 -9.07 15.88 9.04
N VAL A 168 -7.87 15.86 8.45
CA VAL A 168 -6.93 16.98 8.51
C VAL A 168 -7.28 18.04 7.45
N GLY A 169 -6.95 19.31 7.74
CA GLY A 169 -7.23 20.41 6.81
C GLY A 169 -6.47 20.33 5.48
N ASN A 170 -5.31 19.65 5.47
CA ASN A 170 -4.51 19.46 4.28
C ASN A 170 -5.16 18.44 3.33
N ARG A 171 -5.56 18.90 2.14
CA ARG A 171 -6.25 18.07 1.14
C ARG A 171 -5.42 16.90 0.65
N PHE A 172 -4.11 17.09 0.44
CA PHE A 172 -3.23 16.02 0.00
C PHE A 172 -3.17 14.91 1.05
N ALA A 173 -3.00 15.26 2.32
CA ALA A 173 -2.97 14.29 3.41
C ALA A 173 -4.29 13.54 3.57
N ALA A 174 -5.43 14.23 3.45
CA ALA A 174 -6.75 13.59 3.46
C ALA A 174 -6.93 12.62 2.28
N ASP A 175 -6.52 13.01 1.08
CA ASP A 175 -6.62 12.19 -0.14
C ASP A 175 -5.70 10.96 -0.12
N TYR A 176 -4.62 11.00 0.67
CA TYR A 176 -3.68 9.89 0.87
C TYR A 176 -3.93 9.14 2.18
N CYS A 177 -5.14 9.23 2.74
CA CYS A 177 -5.62 8.39 3.83
C CYS A 177 -6.33 7.14 3.29
N SER A 178 -6.06 5.99 3.91
CA SER A 178 -6.68 4.72 3.57
C SER A 178 -7.49 4.16 4.74
N SER A 179 -8.09 2.99 4.54
CA SER A 179 -8.83 2.26 5.57
C SER A 179 -8.72 0.74 5.36
N VAL A 180 -9.16 -0.04 6.35
CA VAL A 180 -9.15 -1.51 6.22
C VAL A 180 -10.17 -1.94 5.15
N GLU A 181 -11.33 -1.29 5.14
CA GLU A 181 -12.46 -1.55 4.24
C GLU A 181 -12.09 -1.32 2.77
N SER A 182 -11.21 -0.34 2.51
CA SER A 182 -10.73 -0.02 1.15
C SER A 182 -9.43 -0.71 0.76
N SER A 183 -8.92 -1.65 1.57
CA SER A 183 -7.61 -2.25 1.34
C SER A 183 -7.53 -3.08 0.06
N GLY A 184 -6.52 -2.81 -0.75
CA GLY A 184 -6.35 -3.39 -2.08
C GLY A 184 -7.15 -2.68 -3.18
N ASP A 185 -7.98 -1.69 -2.85
CA ASP A 185 -8.61 -0.86 -3.88
C ASP A 185 -7.57 -0.02 -4.62
N LEU A 186 -7.80 0.13 -5.92
CA LEU A 186 -6.98 0.94 -6.81
C LEU A 186 -7.74 2.20 -7.19
N SER A 187 -7.06 3.35 -7.11
CA SER A 187 -7.59 4.62 -7.61
C SER A 187 -6.51 5.42 -8.33
N LEU A 188 -6.94 6.37 -9.16
CA LEU A 188 -6.03 7.30 -9.82
C LEU A 188 -6.04 8.64 -9.09
N SER A 189 -4.86 9.21 -8.91
CA SER A 189 -4.68 10.58 -8.44
C SER A 189 -3.76 11.35 -9.39
N GLY A 190 -3.89 12.68 -9.40
CA GLY A 190 -3.00 13.57 -10.11
C GLY A 190 -2.12 14.33 -9.13
N LEU A 191 -0.81 14.35 -9.38
CA LEU A 191 0.13 15.21 -8.65
C LEU A 191 0.06 16.64 -9.19
N ARG A 192 0.62 17.61 -8.45
CA ARG A 192 0.62 19.04 -8.82
C ARG A 192 1.21 19.32 -10.20
N ASN A 193 2.16 18.50 -10.65
CA ASN A 193 2.78 18.59 -11.98
C ASN A 193 1.99 17.89 -13.10
N GLY A 194 0.76 17.45 -12.82
CA GLY A 194 -0.10 16.72 -13.77
C GLY A 194 0.28 15.25 -13.98
N HIS A 195 1.32 14.74 -13.30
CA HIS A 195 1.67 13.32 -13.34
C HIS A 195 0.55 12.49 -12.71
N LYS A 196 0.03 11.51 -13.45
CA LYS A 196 -0.97 10.57 -12.94
C LYS A 196 -0.28 9.44 -12.21
N ILE A 197 -0.79 9.12 -11.03
CA ILE A 197 -0.28 8.07 -10.16
C ILE A 197 -1.40 7.10 -9.77
N VAL A 198 -1.06 5.82 -9.66
CA VAL A 198 -1.95 4.81 -9.08
C VAL A 198 -1.79 4.77 -7.58
N LYS A 199 -2.87 4.93 -6.85
CA LYS A 199 -2.94 4.71 -5.40
C LYS A 199 -3.45 3.31 -5.14
N ILE A 200 -2.77 2.57 -4.28
CA ILE A 200 -3.25 1.30 -3.73
C ILE A 200 -3.47 1.50 -2.24
N ASN A 201 -4.70 1.28 -1.81
CA ASN A 201 -5.07 1.45 -0.41
C ASN A 201 -4.61 0.24 0.42
N SER A 202 -4.14 0.49 1.64
CA SER A 202 -3.80 -0.52 2.64
C SER A 202 -4.03 0.07 4.03
N PHE A 203 -3.36 -0.43 5.06
CA PHE A 203 -3.43 0.11 6.42
C PHE A 203 -2.09 -0.02 7.12
N HIS A 204 -1.95 0.69 8.24
CA HIS A 204 -0.72 0.67 8.98
C HIS A 204 -0.46 -0.73 9.59
N PRO A 205 0.76 -1.31 9.45
CA PRO A 205 1.03 -2.67 9.89
C PRO A 205 0.86 -2.88 11.40
N MET A 206 0.97 -1.81 12.20
CA MET A 206 0.70 -1.90 13.64
C MET A 206 -0.76 -2.22 13.96
N TYR A 207 -1.70 -2.06 13.03
CA TYR A 207 -3.10 -2.46 13.23
C TYR A 207 -3.22 -3.96 13.51
N PHE A 208 -2.61 -4.81 12.68
CA PHE A 208 -2.61 -6.25 12.92
C PHE A 208 -1.58 -6.65 14.00
N ALA A 209 -0.47 -5.92 14.13
CA ALA A 209 0.51 -6.20 15.19
C ALA A 209 -0.05 -6.00 16.60
N ARG A 210 -0.94 -5.02 16.78
CA ARG A 210 -1.62 -4.71 18.05
C ARG A 210 -2.88 -5.55 18.27
N THR A 211 -3.32 -6.34 17.30
CA THR A 211 -4.41 -7.30 17.51
C THR A 211 -3.93 -8.35 18.50
N ASP A 212 -4.69 -8.56 19.57
CA ASP A 212 -4.32 -9.48 20.65
C ASP A 212 -4.17 -10.89 20.09
N LYS A 213 -2.94 -11.40 20.08
CA LYS A 213 -2.60 -12.69 19.47
C LYS A 213 -3.17 -13.88 20.25
N ASP A 214 -3.46 -13.69 21.53
CA ASP A 214 -3.92 -14.74 22.42
C ASP A 214 -5.46 -14.78 22.43
N LYS A 215 -6.13 -13.65 22.16
CA LYS A 215 -7.60 -13.56 22.07
C LYS A 215 -8.15 -13.67 20.65
N GLU A 216 -7.47 -13.08 19.67
CA GLU A 216 -7.93 -12.98 18.29
C GLU A 216 -6.86 -13.46 17.28
N PRO A 217 -6.26 -14.66 17.45
CA PRO A 217 -5.17 -15.15 16.61
C PRO A 217 -5.53 -15.21 15.12
N LEU A 218 -6.76 -15.67 14.82
CA LEU A 218 -7.25 -15.79 13.45
C LEU A 218 -7.43 -14.42 12.79
N LYS A 219 -8.02 -13.46 13.50
CA LYS A 219 -8.22 -12.10 13.01
C LYS A 219 -6.89 -11.41 12.74
N ARG A 220 -5.91 -11.59 13.65
CA ARG A 220 -4.54 -11.10 13.46
C ARG A 220 -3.91 -11.67 12.19
N MET A 221 -4.03 -12.97 11.98
CA MET A 221 -3.48 -13.66 10.82
C MET A 221 -4.12 -13.17 9.51
N ILE A 222 -5.45 -13.09 9.45
CA ILE A 222 -6.17 -12.62 8.26
C ILE A 222 -5.82 -11.17 7.94
N ARG A 223 -5.75 -10.29 8.95
CA ARG A 223 -5.31 -8.90 8.75
C ARG A 223 -3.87 -8.85 8.23
N LYS A 224 -2.98 -9.73 8.68
CA LYS A 224 -1.63 -9.84 8.08
C LYS A 224 -1.71 -10.25 6.60
N TYR A 225 -2.52 -11.26 6.26
CA TYR A 225 -2.70 -11.68 4.87
C TYR A 225 -3.27 -10.57 3.99
N LEU A 226 -4.27 -9.82 4.47
CA LEU A 226 -4.80 -8.66 3.75
C LEU A 226 -3.71 -7.60 3.51
N PHE A 227 -2.89 -7.30 4.52
CA PHE A 227 -1.75 -6.39 4.38
C PHE A 227 -0.74 -6.90 3.33
N ASP A 228 -0.32 -8.17 3.41
CA ASP A 228 0.58 -8.77 2.41
C ASP A 228 0.00 -8.71 0.99
N THR A 229 -1.32 -8.88 0.85
CA THR A 229 -1.99 -8.87 -0.45
C THR A 229 -1.92 -7.50 -1.12
N THR A 230 -1.93 -6.39 -0.39
CA THR A 230 -1.82 -5.06 -1.02
C THR A 230 -0.45 -4.84 -1.67
N PHE A 231 0.63 -5.41 -1.10
CA PHE A 231 1.95 -5.45 -1.73
C PHE A 231 1.95 -6.36 -2.96
N LEU A 232 1.25 -7.50 -2.91
CA LEU A 232 1.09 -8.38 -4.08
C LEU A 232 0.32 -7.69 -5.21
N VAL A 233 -0.71 -6.89 -4.90
CA VAL A 233 -1.40 -6.04 -5.88
C VAL A 233 -0.41 -5.07 -6.52
N ALA A 234 0.41 -4.37 -5.72
CA ALA A 234 1.42 -3.44 -6.21
C ALA A 234 2.44 -4.12 -7.14
N ALA A 235 2.97 -5.26 -6.72
CA ALA A 235 3.93 -6.03 -7.51
C ALA A 235 3.35 -6.50 -8.86
N ASN A 236 2.11 -7.00 -8.85
CA ASN A 236 1.42 -7.42 -10.08
C ASN A 236 1.07 -6.23 -10.98
N PHE A 237 0.61 -5.12 -10.41
CA PHE A 237 0.34 -3.90 -11.16
C PHE A 237 1.60 -3.42 -11.89
N LEU A 238 2.73 -3.41 -11.18
CA LEU A 238 4.02 -3.13 -11.81
C LEU A 238 4.30 -4.17 -12.90
N ALA A 239 4.07 -5.47 -12.68
CA ALA A 239 4.17 -6.49 -13.72
C ALA A 239 3.30 -6.28 -14.97
N GLY A 240 2.35 -5.35 -14.96
CA GLY A 240 1.32 -5.23 -16.00
C GLY A 240 0.28 -6.34 -15.88
N ARG A 241 0.19 -6.98 -14.71
CA ARG A 241 -0.81 -7.98 -14.34
C ARG A 241 -1.91 -7.33 -13.51
N ARG A 242 -3.14 -7.76 -13.73
CA ARG A 242 -4.30 -7.36 -12.91
C ARG A 242 -4.72 -8.54 -12.05
N LEU A 243 -4.98 -8.29 -10.77
CA LEU A 243 -5.61 -9.29 -9.92
C LEU A 243 -7.12 -9.28 -10.19
N SER A 244 -7.71 -10.46 -10.30
CA SER A 244 -9.14 -10.68 -10.49
C SER A 244 -9.64 -11.78 -9.55
N GLY A 245 -10.96 -11.86 -9.34
CA GLY A 245 -11.57 -12.84 -8.44
C GLY A 245 -12.05 -12.21 -7.13
N PHE A 246 -12.53 -13.05 -6.21
CA PHE A 246 -13.18 -12.66 -4.97
C PHE A 246 -12.25 -12.67 -3.77
N GLY A 247 -11.04 -13.25 -3.89
CA GLY A 247 -10.13 -13.43 -2.77
C GLY A 247 -9.77 -12.13 -2.03
N MET A 248 -9.67 -11.01 -2.74
CA MET A 248 -9.42 -9.71 -2.11
C MET A 248 -10.59 -9.25 -1.24
N ASP A 249 -11.81 -9.31 -1.77
CA ASP A 249 -13.02 -8.94 -1.03
C ASP A 249 -13.21 -9.87 0.18
N ASN A 250 -13.07 -11.18 -0.04
CA ASN A 250 -13.09 -12.19 1.01
C ASN A 250 -12.08 -11.92 2.12
N LEU A 251 -10.84 -11.53 1.80
CA LEU A 251 -9.86 -11.13 2.81
C LEU A 251 -10.27 -9.88 3.59
N ARG A 252 -10.88 -8.88 2.96
CA ARG A 252 -11.38 -7.67 3.64
C ARG A 252 -12.49 -8.01 4.61
N GLN A 253 -13.52 -8.70 4.12
CA GLN A 253 -14.67 -9.11 4.93
C GLN A 253 -14.20 -9.95 6.13
N CYS A 254 -13.28 -10.90 5.89
CA CYS A 254 -12.70 -11.69 6.96
C CYS A 254 -11.82 -10.90 7.93
N ALA A 255 -11.09 -9.89 7.48
CA ALA A 255 -10.25 -9.06 8.34
C ALA A 255 -11.07 -8.18 9.29
N GLU A 256 -12.26 -7.78 8.85
CA GLU A 256 -13.20 -6.93 9.59
C GLU A 256 -14.10 -7.75 10.52
N HIS A 257 -14.80 -8.73 9.94
CA HIS A 257 -15.89 -9.46 10.57
C HIS A 257 -15.52 -10.88 11.00
N GLY A 258 -14.38 -11.41 10.54
CA GLY A 258 -13.96 -12.79 10.77
C GLY A 258 -14.46 -13.77 9.70
N PRO A 259 -14.23 -15.08 9.86
CA PRO A 259 -14.82 -16.10 8.99
C PRO A 259 -16.34 -16.09 9.06
N VAL A 260 -16.99 -16.56 7.99
CA VAL A 260 -18.45 -16.69 7.89
C VAL A 260 -18.87 -18.15 8.00
N THR A 261 -20.07 -18.37 8.52
CA THR A 261 -20.71 -19.68 8.55
C THR A 261 -21.60 -19.84 7.31
N LYS A 262 -21.26 -20.76 6.40
CA LYS A 262 -22.08 -21.12 5.24
C LYS A 262 -22.84 -22.43 5.49
N PHE A 263 -24.10 -22.46 5.09
CA PHE A 263 -24.94 -23.67 5.08
C PHE A 263 -24.85 -24.31 3.71
N THR A 264 -24.38 -25.55 3.65
CA THR A 264 -24.20 -26.32 2.42
C THR A 264 -25.02 -27.61 2.47
N SER A 265 -25.14 -28.31 1.33
CA SER A 265 -25.75 -29.64 1.28
C SER A 265 -25.02 -30.67 2.15
N GLU A 266 -23.74 -30.44 2.46
CA GLU A 266 -22.90 -31.30 3.31
C GLU A 266 -22.96 -30.90 4.80
N GLY A 267 -23.65 -29.80 5.12
CA GLY A 267 -23.82 -29.29 6.48
C GLY A 267 -23.31 -27.86 6.65
N VAL A 268 -23.08 -27.48 7.91
CA VAL A 268 -22.62 -26.14 8.29
C VAL A 268 -21.10 -26.10 8.27
N ARG A 269 -20.53 -25.16 7.49
CA ARG A 269 -19.07 -24.96 7.36
C ARG A 269 -18.68 -23.54 7.74
N ILE A 270 -17.58 -23.39 8.48
CA ILE A 270 -16.93 -22.10 8.70
C ILE A 270 -15.91 -21.90 7.57
N THR A 271 -15.99 -20.78 6.85
CA THR A 271 -15.19 -20.49 5.65
C THR A 271 -14.75 -19.04 5.62
N CYS A 272 -13.70 -18.73 4.85
CA CYS A 272 -13.29 -17.37 4.57
C CYS A 272 -13.90 -16.80 3.28
N GLN A 273 -14.76 -17.57 2.60
CA GLN A 273 -15.43 -17.16 1.38
C GLN A 273 -16.75 -16.45 1.71
N TRP A 274 -16.71 -15.13 1.83
CA TRP A 274 -17.89 -14.28 2.00
C TRP A 274 -18.67 -14.11 0.70
N THR A 275 -17.95 -13.97 -0.40
CA THR A 275 -18.48 -13.83 -1.76
C THR A 275 -17.87 -14.86 -2.70
N ASP A 276 -18.68 -15.35 -3.63
CA ASP A 276 -18.27 -16.23 -4.72
C ASP A 276 -19.02 -15.95 -6.03
N GLU A 277 -18.87 -16.83 -7.03
CA GLU A 277 -19.49 -16.67 -8.34
C GLU A 277 -21.03 -16.69 -8.27
N ASP A 278 -21.62 -17.37 -7.29
CA ASP A 278 -23.07 -17.46 -7.12
C ASP A 278 -23.66 -16.17 -6.56
N ASP A 279 -22.83 -15.32 -5.93
CA ASP A 279 -23.21 -14.00 -5.41
C ASP A 279 -23.19 -12.90 -6.49
N VAL A 280 -22.71 -13.20 -7.71
CA VAL A 280 -22.64 -12.23 -8.80
C VAL A 280 -23.98 -12.10 -9.51
N ALA A 281 -24.46 -10.87 -9.65
CA ALA A 281 -25.62 -10.55 -10.47
C ALA A 281 -25.49 -11.14 -11.88
N SER A 282 -26.56 -11.74 -12.39
CA SER A 282 -26.53 -12.32 -13.74
C SER A 282 -26.11 -11.29 -14.79
N PRO A 283 -25.45 -11.71 -15.90
CA PRO A 283 -25.02 -10.79 -16.95
C PRO A 283 -26.16 -9.91 -17.48
N SER A 284 -27.38 -10.45 -17.55
CA SER A 284 -28.58 -9.72 -17.95
C SER A 284 -29.01 -8.66 -16.94
N LEU A 285 -28.83 -8.89 -15.64
CA LEU A 285 -29.08 -7.89 -14.61
C LEU A 285 -28.02 -6.78 -14.65
N ILE A 286 -26.74 -7.14 -14.82
CA ILE A 286 -25.64 -6.18 -14.97
C ILE A 286 -25.89 -5.25 -16.16
N GLN A 287 -26.18 -5.82 -17.34
CA GLN A 287 -26.49 -5.04 -18.54
C GLN A 287 -27.66 -4.07 -18.30
N ARG A 288 -28.70 -4.52 -17.59
CA ARG A 288 -29.87 -3.69 -17.29
C ARG A 288 -29.56 -2.56 -16.30
N LEU A 289 -28.66 -2.79 -15.34
CA LEU A 289 -28.16 -1.75 -14.44
C LEU A 289 -27.30 -0.72 -15.21
N GLU A 290 -26.49 -1.17 -16.16
CA GLU A 290 -25.71 -0.29 -17.04
C GLU A 290 -26.61 0.57 -17.93
N GLU A 291 -27.64 0.00 -18.54
CA GLU A 291 -28.66 0.72 -19.33
C GLU A 291 -29.40 1.79 -18.50
N LEU A 292 -29.56 1.56 -17.19
CA LEU A 292 -30.13 2.52 -16.24
C LEU A 292 -29.12 3.57 -15.75
N GLY A 293 -27.87 3.54 -16.23
CA GLY A 293 -26.81 4.44 -15.79
C GLY A 293 -26.29 4.15 -14.38
N LEU A 294 -26.63 2.99 -13.82
CA LEU A 294 -26.21 2.53 -12.49
C LEU A 294 -24.91 1.68 -12.53
N GLY A 295 -24.37 1.43 -13.72
CA GLY A 295 -23.07 0.78 -13.91
C GLY A 295 -21.90 1.67 -13.48
N ALA A 296 -20.86 1.07 -12.91
CA ALA A 296 -19.64 1.78 -12.50
C ALA A 296 -19.03 2.54 -13.68
N LYS A 297 -18.86 3.87 -13.54
CA LYS A 297 -18.38 4.78 -14.59
C LYS A 297 -17.12 4.24 -15.31
N HIS A 298 -17.29 3.79 -16.56
CA HIS A 298 -16.27 3.20 -17.44
C HIS A 298 -14.96 4.01 -17.58
N HIS A 299 -15.02 5.35 -17.52
CA HIS A 299 -13.85 6.20 -17.83
C HIS A 299 -12.64 5.97 -16.93
N ARG A 300 -12.82 5.72 -15.62
CA ARG A 300 -11.69 5.50 -14.70
C ARG A 300 -11.05 4.11 -14.89
N SER A 301 -11.83 3.10 -15.29
CA SER A 301 -11.28 1.78 -15.64
C SER A 301 -10.41 1.87 -16.89
N THR A 302 -10.88 2.57 -17.93
CA THR A 302 -10.13 2.71 -19.19
C THR A 302 -8.76 3.37 -18.99
N GLU A 303 -8.67 4.40 -18.13
CA GLU A 303 -7.39 5.03 -17.82
C GLU A 303 -6.43 4.12 -17.03
N LEU A 304 -6.96 3.34 -16.07
CA LEU A 304 -6.16 2.37 -15.32
C LEU A 304 -5.64 1.26 -16.25
N ASP A 305 -6.47 0.79 -17.18
CA ASP A 305 -6.10 -0.22 -18.16
C ASP A 305 -5.01 0.29 -19.14
N GLN A 306 -5.04 1.58 -19.50
CA GLN A 306 -3.97 2.22 -20.27
C GLN A 306 -2.64 2.27 -19.50
N LEU A 307 -2.67 2.60 -18.21
CA LEU A 307 -1.46 2.64 -17.38
C LEU A 307 -0.84 1.25 -17.19
N LEU A 308 -1.67 0.24 -16.93
CA LEU A 308 -1.25 -1.16 -16.88
C LEU A 308 -0.63 -1.62 -18.21
N SER A 309 -1.23 -1.22 -19.35
CA SER A 309 -0.70 -1.55 -20.68
C SER A 309 0.67 -0.92 -20.93
N ARG A 310 0.89 0.33 -20.48
CA ARG A 310 2.22 0.98 -20.52
C ARG A 310 3.24 0.22 -19.67
N ASN A 311 2.86 -0.22 -18.47
CA ASN A 311 3.74 -1.00 -17.61
C ASN A 311 4.10 -2.36 -18.23
N LEU A 312 3.14 -3.03 -18.88
CA LEU A 312 3.41 -4.27 -19.62
C LEU A 312 4.41 -4.04 -20.76
N GLN A 313 4.29 -2.94 -21.51
CA GLN A 313 5.23 -2.59 -22.57
C GLN A 313 6.64 -2.28 -22.03
N LYS A 314 6.74 -1.60 -20.87
CA LYS A 314 8.01 -1.43 -20.15
C LYS A 314 8.62 -2.78 -19.77
N HIS A 315 7.82 -3.78 -19.36
CA HIS A 315 8.33 -5.12 -19.04
C HIS A 315 8.94 -5.83 -20.26
N LYS A 316 8.18 -5.89 -21.36
CA LYS A 316 8.59 -6.68 -22.53
C LYS A 316 9.91 -6.21 -23.11
N LYS A 317 10.10 -4.87 -23.18
CA LYS A 317 11.37 -4.27 -23.61
C LYS A 317 12.56 -4.68 -22.75
N TYR A 318 12.34 -5.03 -21.49
CA TYR A 318 13.40 -5.43 -20.57
C TYR A 318 13.75 -6.91 -20.73
N ASP A 319 12.75 -7.80 -20.84
CA ASP A 319 13.01 -9.24 -21.04
C ASP A 319 13.72 -9.52 -22.37
N ASP A 320 13.37 -8.77 -23.43
CA ASP A 320 14.03 -8.83 -24.74
C ASP A 320 15.48 -8.29 -24.71
N PHE A 321 15.88 -7.57 -23.66
CA PHE A 321 17.24 -7.01 -23.50
C PHE A 321 18.17 -7.90 -22.65
N VAL A 322 17.60 -8.85 -21.90
CA VAL A 322 18.31 -9.75 -20.97
C VAL A 322 18.36 -11.20 -21.48
N SER A 323 17.69 -11.48 -22.62
CA SER A 323 17.76 -12.75 -23.35
C SER A 323 18.74 -12.68 -24.52
#